data_AF-A0A843LMH8-F1
#
_entry.id   AF-A0A843LMH8-F1
#
_cell.length_a   1.000
_cell.length_b   1.000
_cell.length_c   1.000
_cell.angle_alpha   90.00
_cell.angle_beta   90.00
_cell.angle_gamma   90.00
#
_symmetry.space_group_name_H-M   'P 1'
#
loop_
_entity.id
_entity.type
_entity.pdbx_description
1 polymer ?
#
loop_
_entity_poly.entity_id
_entity_poly.type
_entity_poly.pdbx_seq_one_letter_code
_entity_poly.pdbx_strand_id
1 'polypeptide(L)'
;MMKMKLSRFMDEAYEGMAAAGPSRLKSQKKGLIFSLEDLAEQVGSRPVREDVEQLVRDDRGQMEMLLSSKPGKKYALLWGYLSGMAAEMSDGPLMLPGLEYAGLEMRHGCLLLEQAGSHVGERMAGGRIIVQGGAGDYLGQEMAGGGIIAAGCRDYAFRNMQGGFGLIRGDAGKYVGLGNSGGRIVVLGSCGERAGWLMHSGSLYVRADAGDYIGLLMSGGRIRVRGRAGRRAGWRKRGGSISATGFGPEAAEDVELDMG
;
A
#
# COMPACT_ATOMS: atom_id res chain seq x y z
N MET A 1 30.84 0.60 55.23
CA MET A 1 29.74 1.06 54.36
C MET A 1 30.23 0.96 52.91
N MET A 2 30.03 -0.21 52.30
CA MET A 2 30.64 -0.59 51.01
C MET A 2 29.86 0.06 49.86
N LYS A 3 30.56 0.86 49.05
CA LYS A 3 30.03 1.44 47.79
C LYS A 3 29.79 0.31 46.79
N MET A 4 28.53 -0.06 46.57
CA MET A 4 28.15 -0.89 45.41
C MET A 4 28.30 -0.07 44.13
N LYS A 5 29.00 -0.64 43.14
CA LYS A 5 29.12 -0.07 41.79
C LYS A 5 27.82 -0.26 41.03
N LEU A 6 27.39 0.79 40.32
CA LEU A 6 26.16 0.88 39.52
C LEU A 6 26.00 -0.25 38.49
N SER A 7 27.09 -0.89 38.08
CA SER A 7 27.07 -1.99 37.11
C SER A 7 26.31 -3.22 37.59
N ARG A 8 26.37 -3.55 38.89
CA ARG A 8 25.66 -4.71 39.45
C ARG A 8 24.14 -4.54 39.53
N PHE A 9 23.65 -3.30 39.56
CA PHE A 9 22.22 -2.99 39.60
C PHE A 9 21.57 -3.10 38.21
N MET A 10 22.35 -2.94 37.14
CA MET A 10 21.89 -3.15 35.76
C MET A 10 21.88 -4.64 35.41
N ASP A 11 22.87 -5.42 35.84
CA ASP A 11 22.90 -6.85 35.50
C ASP A 11 21.69 -7.61 36.10
N GLU A 12 21.30 -7.35 37.36
CA GLU A 12 20.12 -7.99 37.99
C GLU A 12 18.77 -7.51 37.43
N ALA A 13 18.69 -6.29 36.88
CA ALA A 13 17.46 -5.77 36.28
C ALA A 13 17.22 -6.25 34.84
N TYR A 14 18.26 -6.76 34.17
CA TYR A 14 18.24 -7.16 32.75
C TYR A 14 18.50 -8.65 32.50
N GLU A 15 18.61 -9.49 33.53
CA GLU A 15 18.71 -10.96 33.37
C GLU A 15 17.51 -11.60 32.65
N GLY A 16 16.40 -10.87 32.45
CA GLY A 16 15.23 -11.29 31.66
C GLY A 16 15.07 -10.62 30.28
N MET A 17 15.95 -9.71 29.88
CA MET A 17 15.86 -8.96 28.62
C MET A 17 17.17 -9.03 27.83
N ALA A 18 17.62 -10.24 27.53
CA ALA A 18 18.59 -10.41 26.45
C ALA A 18 17.94 -9.98 25.13
N ALA A 19 18.55 -8.97 24.50
CA ALA A 19 18.19 -8.48 23.18
C ALA A 19 17.97 -9.62 22.19
N ALA A 20 16.84 -9.59 21.49
CA ALA A 20 16.58 -10.42 20.33
C ALA A 20 17.56 -10.01 19.21
N GLY A 21 18.78 -10.53 19.26
CA GLY A 21 19.67 -10.63 18.11
C GLY A 21 19.01 -11.48 17.01
N PRO A 22 19.54 -11.47 15.78
CA PRO A 22 18.94 -12.20 14.67
C PRO A 22 18.69 -13.64 15.10
N SER A 23 17.42 -14.03 15.08
CA SER A 23 16.97 -15.39 15.31
C SER A 23 17.84 -16.29 14.45
N ARG A 24 18.79 -16.99 15.07
CA ARG A 24 19.46 -18.12 14.44
C ARG A 24 18.33 -19.09 14.17
N LEU A 25 17.85 -19.12 12.92
CA LEU A 25 17.01 -20.20 12.42
C LEU A 25 17.68 -21.49 12.88
N LYS A 26 17.09 -22.12 13.89
CA LYS A 26 17.44 -23.49 14.22
C LYS A 26 17.20 -24.24 12.92
N SER A 27 18.19 -25.03 12.52
CA SER A 27 18.11 -26.03 11.47
C SER A 27 16.98 -27.02 11.79
N GLN A 28 15.74 -26.57 11.73
CA GLN A 28 14.58 -27.43 11.57
C GLN A 28 14.65 -27.88 10.13
N LYS A 29 14.67 -29.21 9.94
CA LYS A 29 14.43 -29.84 8.64
C LYS A 29 13.35 -29.04 7.93
N LYS A 30 13.61 -28.53 6.71
CA LYS A 30 12.59 -27.99 5.79
C LYS A 30 11.44 -29.00 5.78
N GLY A 31 10.43 -28.79 6.59
CA GLY A 31 9.21 -29.57 6.55
C GLY A 31 8.60 -29.29 5.19
N LEU A 32 8.10 -30.32 4.53
CA LEU A 32 7.38 -30.12 3.28
C LEU A 32 6.20 -29.18 3.56
N ILE A 33 6.09 -28.09 2.77
CA ILE A 33 5.00 -27.12 2.88
C ILE A 33 3.98 -27.48 1.82
N PHE A 34 2.81 -27.96 2.25
CA PHE A 34 1.70 -28.36 1.39
C PHE A 34 0.50 -27.41 1.49
N SER A 35 0.48 -26.55 2.50
CA SER A 35 -0.59 -25.60 2.74
C SER A 35 -0.08 -24.25 3.25
N LEU A 36 -0.95 -23.23 3.22
CA LEU A 36 -0.67 -21.94 3.85
C LEU A 36 -0.55 -22.05 5.38
N GLU A 37 -1.16 -23.07 5.99
CA GLU A 37 -1.04 -23.34 7.42
C GLU A 37 0.36 -23.86 7.75
N ASP A 38 0.87 -24.83 6.98
CA ASP A 38 2.24 -25.35 7.15
C ASP A 38 3.28 -24.22 6.98
N LEU A 39 3.03 -23.33 6.00
CA LEU A 39 3.87 -22.16 5.79
C LEU A 39 3.82 -21.23 7.00
N ALA A 40 2.62 -20.96 7.52
CA ALA A 40 2.40 -20.11 8.69
C ALA A 40 3.07 -20.66 9.96
N GLU A 41 3.08 -21.98 10.17
CA GLU A 41 3.77 -22.62 11.29
C GLU A 41 5.28 -22.40 11.26
N GLN A 42 5.86 -22.30 10.05
CA GLN A 42 7.30 -22.08 9.88
C GLN A 42 7.72 -20.61 9.99
N VAL A 43 6.92 -19.67 9.46
CA VAL A 43 7.24 -18.23 9.49
C VAL A 43 6.68 -17.49 10.72
N GLY A 44 5.79 -18.14 11.47
CA GLY A 44 5.18 -17.59 12.68
C GLY A 44 4.05 -16.59 12.45
N SER A 45 3.64 -15.90 13.52
CA SER A 45 2.42 -15.07 13.56
C SER A 45 2.55 -13.70 12.88
N ARG A 46 3.77 -13.29 12.53
CA ARG A 46 4.06 -12.00 11.86
C ARG A 46 5.03 -12.24 10.71
N PRO A 47 4.55 -12.81 9.59
CA PRO A 47 5.41 -13.11 8.46
C PRO A 47 5.96 -11.83 7.82
N VAL A 48 7.26 -11.86 7.54
CA VAL A 48 7.93 -10.90 6.65
C VAL A 48 8.26 -11.58 5.32
N ARG A 49 8.37 -10.79 4.25
CA ARG A 49 8.54 -11.31 2.89
C ARG A 49 9.76 -12.22 2.77
N GLU A 50 10.88 -11.85 3.37
CA GLU A 50 12.16 -12.56 3.28
C GLU A 50 12.06 -13.99 3.83
N ASP A 51 11.34 -14.19 4.94
CA ASP A 51 11.16 -15.51 5.55
C ASP A 51 10.29 -16.41 4.66
N VAL A 52 9.23 -15.84 4.08
CA VAL A 52 8.37 -16.57 3.13
C VAL A 52 9.18 -16.94 1.88
N GLU A 53 9.93 -16.00 1.31
CA GLU A 53 10.73 -16.20 0.10
C GLU A 53 11.75 -17.34 0.28
N GLN A 54 12.47 -17.39 1.40
CA GLN A 54 13.46 -18.45 1.67
C GLN A 54 12.87 -19.86 1.67
N LEU A 55 11.58 -19.99 1.99
CA LEU A 55 10.90 -21.29 2.09
C LEU A 55 10.37 -21.77 0.73
N VAL A 56 9.89 -20.87 -0.13
CA VAL A 56 9.10 -21.23 -1.33
C VAL A 56 9.75 -20.87 -2.67
N ARG A 57 10.87 -20.13 -2.69
CA ARG A 57 11.44 -19.53 -3.91
C ARG A 57 11.84 -20.52 -5.01
N ASP A 58 12.26 -21.73 -4.65
CA ASP A 58 12.88 -22.66 -5.60
C ASP A 58 11.92 -23.75 -6.14
N ASP A 59 10.63 -23.70 -5.76
CA ASP A 59 9.64 -24.72 -6.15
C ASP A 59 8.38 -24.06 -6.74
N ARG A 60 8.31 -24.03 -8.09
CA ARG A 60 7.16 -23.50 -8.83
C ARG A 60 5.88 -24.29 -8.55
N GLY A 61 5.98 -25.61 -8.41
CA GLY A 61 4.81 -26.46 -8.15
C GLY A 61 4.22 -26.19 -6.76
N GLN A 62 5.09 -26.00 -5.77
CA GLN A 62 4.66 -25.57 -4.45
C GLN A 62 4.00 -24.19 -4.47
N MET A 63 4.58 -23.23 -5.19
CA MET A 63 3.99 -21.89 -5.35
C MET A 63 2.58 -21.95 -5.94
N GLU A 64 2.40 -22.68 -7.05
CA GLU A 64 1.10 -22.86 -7.71
C GLU A 64 0.08 -23.52 -6.77
N MET A 65 0.49 -24.55 -6.04
CA MET A 65 -0.35 -25.23 -5.06
C MET A 65 -0.79 -24.27 -3.94
N LEU A 66 0.12 -23.49 -3.36
CA LEU A 66 -0.20 -22.54 -2.30
C LEU A 66 -1.13 -21.43 -2.81
N LEU A 67 -0.95 -20.95 -4.04
CA LEU A 67 -1.79 -19.93 -4.65
C LEU A 67 -3.18 -20.41 -5.01
N SER A 68 -3.35 -21.72 -5.26
CA SER A 68 -4.68 -22.32 -5.48
C SER A 68 -5.56 -22.31 -4.23
N SER A 69 -4.99 -22.05 -3.05
CA SER A 69 -5.71 -21.99 -1.78
C SER A 69 -6.50 -20.69 -1.61
N LYS A 70 -7.63 -20.75 -0.89
CA LYS A 70 -8.38 -19.57 -0.42
C LYS A 70 -7.99 -19.26 1.03
N PRO A 71 -7.08 -18.30 1.30
CA PRO A 71 -6.45 -18.08 2.61
C PRO A 71 -7.40 -17.66 3.75
N GLY A 72 -8.61 -17.20 3.44
CA GLY A 72 -9.40 -16.41 4.39
C GLY A 72 -8.60 -15.21 4.91
N LYS A 73 -9.02 -14.62 6.05
CA LYS A 73 -8.31 -13.50 6.66
C LYS A 73 -7.01 -13.91 7.36
N LYS A 74 -6.95 -15.13 7.89
CA LYS A 74 -5.81 -15.61 8.70
C LYS A 74 -4.51 -15.66 7.89
N TYR A 75 -4.59 -16.06 6.62
CA TYR A 75 -3.42 -16.27 5.77
C TYR A 75 -3.30 -15.27 4.60
N ALA A 76 -4.06 -14.16 4.64
CA ALA A 76 -4.11 -13.20 3.53
C ALA A 76 -2.73 -12.57 3.23
N LEU A 77 -1.95 -12.25 4.28
CA LEU A 77 -0.58 -11.72 4.11
C LEU A 77 0.35 -12.70 3.40
N LEU A 78 0.34 -13.99 3.80
CA LEU A 78 1.15 -15.02 3.16
C LEU A 78 0.78 -15.16 1.69
N TRP A 79 -0.52 -15.24 1.41
CA TRP A 79 -1.02 -15.30 0.05
C TRP A 79 -0.61 -14.06 -0.75
N GLY A 80 -0.63 -12.88 -0.13
CA GLY A 80 -0.16 -11.63 -0.72
C GLY A 80 1.30 -11.70 -1.17
N TYR A 81 2.21 -12.11 -0.28
CA TYR A 81 3.63 -12.30 -0.63
C TYR A 81 3.82 -13.33 -1.74
N LEU A 82 3.14 -14.48 -1.65
CA LEU A 82 3.20 -15.53 -2.67
C LEU A 82 2.75 -15.03 -4.04
N SER A 83 1.66 -14.26 -4.08
CA SER A 83 1.12 -13.73 -5.34
C SER A 83 2.07 -12.72 -6.01
N GLY A 84 2.75 -11.88 -5.21
CA GLY A 84 3.78 -10.97 -5.69
C GLY A 84 5.00 -11.73 -6.25
N MET A 85 5.51 -12.71 -5.50
CA MET A 85 6.64 -13.54 -5.94
C MET A 85 6.31 -14.36 -7.19
N ALA A 86 5.11 -14.93 -7.29
CA ALA A 86 4.71 -15.66 -8.48
C ALA A 86 4.65 -14.77 -9.73
N ALA A 87 4.22 -13.52 -9.59
CA ALA A 87 4.25 -12.56 -10.69
C ALA A 87 5.67 -12.18 -11.09
N GLU A 88 6.59 -12.07 -10.13
CA GLU A 88 8.02 -11.83 -10.37
C GLU A 88 8.69 -13.00 -11.09
N MET A 89 8.27 -14.24 -10.80
CA MET A 89 8.81 -15.46 -11.43
C MET A 89 8.16 -15.80 -12.79
N SER A 90 7.07 -15.13 -13.15
CA SER A 90 6.34 -15.40 -14.38
C SER A 90 7.01 -14.74 -15.59
N ASP A 91 7.07 -15.46 -16.70
CA ASP A 91 7.61 -14.95 -17.97
C ASP A 91 6.67 -13.91 -18.64
N GLY A 92 5.46 -13.72 -18.11
CA GLY A 92 4.46 -12.80 -18.63
C GLY A 92 3.44 -12.35 -17.58
N PRO A 93 2.36 -11.66 -18.00
CA PRO A 93 1.28 -11.31 -17.10
C PRO A 93 0.63 -12.54 -16.46
N LEU A 94 0.63 -12.58 -15.14
CA LEU A 94 0.03 -13.66 -14.35
C LEU A 94 -1.38 -13.28 -13.91
N MET A 95 -2.36 -14.11 -14.30
CA MET A 95 -3.74 -13.95 -13.84
C MET A 95 -3.92 -14.64 -12.49
N LEU A 96 -4.41 -13.91 -11.50
CA LEU A 96 -4.74 -14.43 -10.16
C LEU A 96 -6.09 -13.89 -9.68
N PRO A 97 -6.77 -14.56 -8.74
CA PRO A 97 -7.88 -13.94 -8.04
C PRO A 97 -7.36 -12.72 -7.26
N GLY A 98 -8.02 -11.57 -7.33
CA GLY A 98 -7.60 -10.41 -6.55
C GLY A 98 -8.11 -10.46 -5.12
N LEU A 99 -7.50 -11.32 -4.32
CA LEU A 99 -7.75 -11.41 -2.89
C LEU A 99 -7.10 -10.25 -2.12
N GLU A 100 -7.37 -10.16 -0.82
CA GLU A 100 -6.70 -9.19 0.05
C GLU A 100 -5.18 -9.37 -0.02
N TYR A 101 -4.43 -8.26 -0.05
CA TYR A 101 -2.98 -8.21 -0.17
C TYR A 101 -2.37 -8.75 -1.48
N ALA A 102 -3.16 -8.97 -2.55
CA ALA A 102 -2.58 -9.41 -3.83
C ALA A 102 -1.44 -8.49 -4.29
N GLY A 103 -0.28 -9.06 -4.65
CA GLY A 103 0.90 -8.30 -5.05
C GLY A 103 1.58 -7.52 -3.93
N LEU A 104 1.41 -7.93 -2.67
CA LEU A 104 2.12 -7.35 -1.52
C LEU A 104 3.64 -7.38 -1.75
N GLU A 105 4.26 -6.20 -1.65
CA GLU A 105 5.71 -6.00 -1.81
C GLU A 105 6.28 -6.54 -3.14
N MET A 106 5.45 -6.54 -4.19
CA MET A 106 5.86 -6.91 -5.55
C MET A 106 6.96 -5.96 -6.07
N ARG A 107 8.02 -6.53 -6.64
CA ARG A 107 9.22 -5.79 -7.09
C ARG A 107 9.30 -5.65 -8.61
N HIS A 108 8.76 -6.60 -9.37
CA HIS A 108 8.70 -6.60 -10.84
C HIS A 108 7.61 -7.59 -11.31
N GLY A 109 7.46 -7.80 -12.62
CA GLY A 109 6.43 -8.67 -13.19
C GLY A 109 5.10 -7.95 -13.46
N CYS A 110 4.06 -8.71 -13.76
CA CYS A 110 2.72 -8.17 -14.02
C CYS A 110 1.62 -9.08 -13.47
N LEU A 111 0.71 -8.51 -12.67
CA LEU A 111 -0.49 -9.17 -12.17
C LEU A 111 -1.73 -8.63 -12.87
N LEU A 112 -2.61 -9.56 -13.27
CA LEU A 112 -3.93 -9.27 -13.82
C LEU A 112 -5.00 -9.83 -12.88
N LEU A 113 -5.90 -8.97 -12.40
CA LEU A 113 -6.94 -9.31 -11.44
C LEU A 113 -8.31 -8.89 -12.02
N GLU A 114 -9.33 -9.74 -11.91
CA GLU A 114 -10.69 -9.39 -12.34
C GLU A 114 -11.34 -8.36 -11.39
N GLN A 115 -11.25 -8.60 -10.09
CA GLN A 115 -11.64 -7.70 -9.00
C GLN A 115 -10.52 -7.71 -7.97
N ALA A 116 -10.44 -6.70 -7.10
CA ALA A 116 -9.42 -6.63 -6.06
C ALA A 116 -10.03 -6.44 -4.66
N GLY A 117 -9.53 -7.22 -3.69
CA GLY A 117 -9.74 -7.00 -2.26
C GLY A 117 -9.02 -5.75 -1.75
N SER A 118 -8.98 -5.59 -0.43
CA SER A 118 -8.22 -4.51 0.21
C SER A 118 -6.71 -4.80 0.19
N HIS A 119 -5.89 -3.76 0.31
CA HIS A 119 -4.43 -3.85 0.40
C HIS A 119 -3.70 -4.42 -0.84
N VAL A 120 -4.37 -4.51 -1.99
CA VAL A 120 -3.73 -4.93 -3.24
C VAL A 120 -2.62 -3.96 -3.62
N GLY A 121 -1.43 -4.49 -3.91
CA GLY A 121 -0.24 -3.70 -4.22
C GLY A 121 0.34 -2.92 -3.04
N GLU A 122 -0.03 -3.26 -1.80
CA GLU A 122 0.58 -2.66 -0.62
C GLU A 122 2.10 -2.83 -0.66
N ARG A 123 2.83 -1.75 -0.37
CA ARG A 123 4.30 -1.68 -0.34
C ARG A 123 5.00 -2.17 -1.62
N MET A 124 4.30 -2.22 -2.77
CA MET A 124 4.95 -2.59 -4.03
C MET A 124 6.03 -1.57 -4.43
N ALA A 125 7.14 -2.06 -4.96
CA ALA A 125 8.30 -1.26 -5.36
C ALA A 125 8.52 -1.23 -6.88
N GLY A 126 7.87 -2.13 -7.63
CA GLY A 126 7.96 -2.18 -9.08
C GLY A 126 6.94 -3.15 -9.69
N GLY A 127 7.03 -3.37 -11.01
CA GLY A 127 6.06 -4.18 -11.74
C GLY A 127 4.74 -3.45 -12.01
N ARG A 128 3.72 -4.21 -12.42
CA ARG A 128 2.39 -3.69 -12.79
C ARG A 128 1.28 -4.53 -12.20
N ILE A 129 0.25 -3.90 -11.64
CA ILE A 129 -0.99 -4.56 -11.23
C ILE A 129 -2.15 -3.94 -12.01
N ILE A 130 -2.90 -4.76 -12.73
CA ILE A 130 -4.07 -4.33 -13.51
C ILE A 130 -5.30 -5.02 -12.93
N VAL A 131 -6.18 -4.23 -12.34
CA VAL A 131 -7.50 -4.63 -11.87
C VAL A 131 -8.53 -4.24 -12.93
N GLN A 132 -9.18 -5.24 -13.52
CA GLN A 132 -10.22 -4.99 -14.53
C GLN A 132 -11.44 -4.32 -13.90
N GLY A 133 -11.83 -4.74 -12.70
CA GLY A 133 -12.92 -4.20 -11.90
C GLY A 133 -12.47 -3.24 -10.80
N GLY A 134 -13.27 -3.18 -9.73
CA GLY A 134 -13.03 -2.34 -8.57
C GLY A 134 -12.07 -2.97 -7.57
N ALA A 135 -11.40 -2.12 -6.80
CA ALA A 135 -10.56 -2.50 -5.67
C ALA A 135 -11.22 -2.16 -4.34
N GLY A 136 -10.81 -2.88 -3.29
CA GLY A 136 -11.15 -2.57 -1.91
C GLY A 136 -10.45 -1.32 -1.36
N ASP A 137 -10.31 -1.27 -0.04
CA ASP A 137 -9.62 -0.19 0.65
C ASP A 137 -8.08 -0.35 0.52
N TYR A 138 -7.33 0.73 0.72
CA TYR A 138 -5.86 0.68 0.80
C TYR A 138 -5.15 0.18 -0.46
N LEU A 139 -5.78 0.28 -1.64
CA LEU A 139 -5.15 -0.04 -2.93
C LEU A 139 -3.83 0.74 -3.07
N GLY A 140 -2.71 0.03 -3.24
CA GLY A 140 -1.38 0.65 -3.40
C GLY A 140 -0.89 1.44 -2.19
N GLN A 141 -1.37 1.14 -0.98
CA GLN A 141 -0.84 1.78 0.23
C GLN A 141 0.68 1.59 0.32
N GLU A 142 1.39 2.65 0.68
CA GLU A 142 2.84 2.67 0.91
C GLU A 142 3.68 2.26 -0.32
N MET A 143 3.09 2.23 -1.53
CA MET A 143 3.84 1.90 -2.73
C MET A 143 4.98 2.90 -2.99
N ALA A 144 6.14 2.36 -3.37
CA ALA A 144 7.35 3.14 -3.65
C ALA A 144 7.69 3.19 -5.15
N GLY A 145 7.09 2.31 -5.95
CA GLY A 145 7.31 2.25 -7.40
C GLY A 145 6.34 1.32 -8.11
N GLY A 146 6.54 1.14 -9.41
CA GLY A 146 5.63 0.36 -10.25
C GLY A 146 4.35 1.11 -10.62
N GLY A 147 3.37 0.37 -11.14
CA GLY A 147 2.11 0.93 -11.64
C GLY A 147 0.89 0.12 -11.27
N ILE A 148 -0.17 0.78 -10.80
CA ILE A 148 -1.48 0.16 -10.53
C ILE A 148 -2.54 0.82 -11.39
N ILE A 149 -3.36 0.01 -12.07
CA ILE A 149 -4.55 0.47 -12.80
C ILE A 149 -5.78 -0.27 -12.27
N ALA A 150 -6.83 0.45 -11.85
CA ALA A 150 -8.11 -0.14 -11.43
C ALA A 150 -9.31 0.58 -12.06
N ALA A 151 -10.47 -0.10 -12.19
CA ALA A 151 -11.69 0.57 -12.67
C ALA A 151 -12.28 1.53 -11.64
N GLY A 152 -12.12 1.24 -10.36
CA GLY A 152 -12.59 2.05 -9.23
C GLY A 152 -11.93 1.54 -7.95
N CYS A 153 -12.05 2.28 -6.86
CA CYS A 153 -11.58 1.82 -5.56
C CYS A 153 -12.42 2.39 -4.41
N ARG A 154 -12.33 1.75 -3.25
CA ARG A 154 -12.88 2.29 -1.99
C ARG A 154 -11.91 3.31 -1.37
N ASP A 155 -11.81 3.35 -0.05
CA ASP A 155 -11.13 4.41 0.68
C ASP A 155 -9.61 4.15 0.76
N TYR A 156 -8.85 5.21 1.04
CA TYR A 156 -7.41 5.15 1.32
C TYR A 156 -6.51 4.64 0.18
N ALA A 157 -6.97 4.69 -1.07
CA ALA A 157 -6.12 4.38 -2.21
C ALA A 157 -4.87 5.26 -2.20
N PHE A 158 -3.70 4.64 -2.38
CA PHE A 158 -2.39 5.25 -2.43
C PHE A 158 -2.01 6.03 -1.16
N ARG A 159 -2.54 5.61 -0.01
CA ARG A 159 -2.13 6.14 1.30
C ARG A 159 -0.62 5.97 1.49
N ASN A 160 0.07 7.02 1.93
CA ASN A 160 1.51 7.07 2.17
C ASN A 160 2.36 6.62 0.95
N MET A 161 1.88 6.81 -0.26
CA MET A 161 2.63 6.53 -1.48
C MET A 161 3.90 7.40 -1.54
N GLN A 162 5.02 6.78 -1.90
CA GLN A 162 6.35 7.40 -2.00
C GLN A 162 6.80 7.54 -3.47
N GLY A 163 6.27 6.72 -4.37
CA GLY A 163 6.63 6.73 -5.78
C GLY A 163 5.77 5.78 -6.62
N GLY A 164 5.95 5.82 -7.95
CA GLY A 164 5.17 5.04 -8.90
C GLY A 164 3.97 5.77 -9.51
N PHE A 165 3.07 5.02 -10.13
CA PHE A 165 1.91 5.54 -10.86
C PHE A 165 0.62 4.79 -10.49
N GLY A 166 -0.40 5.54 -10.06
CA GLY A 166 -1.74 5.02 -9.80
C GLY A 166 -2.76 5.60 -10.78
N LEU A 167 -3.54 4.76 -11.45
CA LEU A 167 -4.65 5.16 -12.32
C LEU A 167 -5.96 4.48 -11.90
N ILE A 168 -6.94 5.28 -11.50
CA ILE A 168 -8.32 4.85 -11.27
C ILE A 168 -9.16 5.35 -12.44
N ARG A 169 -9.73 4.45 -13.24
CA ARG A 169 -10.48 4.80 -14.46
C ARG A 169 -11.87 5.39 -14.19
N GLY A 170 -12.45 5.06 -13.05
CA GLY A 170 -13.72 5.58 -12.55
C GLY A 170 -13.52 6.30 -11.22
N ASP A 171 -14.44 6.09 -10.29
CA ASP A 171 -14.45 6.81 -9.02
C ASP A 171 -13.52 6.18 -7.98
N ALA A 172 -13.02 7.03 -7.09
CA ALA A 172 -12.26 6.65 -5.91
C ALA A 172 -13.00 7.11 -4.64
N GLY A 173 -12.84 6.35 -3.56
CA GLY A 173 -13.40 6.69 -2.26
C GLY A 173 -12.72 7.89 -1.60
N LYS A 174 -12.83 7.94 -0.27
CA LYS A 174 -12.25 8.98 0.58
C LYS A 174 -10.75 8.77 0.75
N TYR A 175 -10.03 9.82 1.15
CA TYR A 175 -8.62 9.74 1.58
C TYR A 175 -7.63 9.28 0.50
N VAL A 176 -7.95 9.47 -0.78
CA VAL A 176 -7.03 9.17 -1.89
C VAL A 176 -5.74 9.97 -1.70
N GLY A 177 -4.60 9.29 -1.72
CA GLY A 177 -3.29 9.94 -1.57
C GLY A 177 -3.07 10.58 -0.20
N LEU A 178 -3.72 10.09 0.86
CA LEU A 178 -3.44 10.54 2.23
C LEU A 178 -1.96 10.34 2.55
N GLY A 179 -1.26 11.38 3.01
CA GLY A 179 0.15 11.30 3.38
C GLY A 179 1.10 11.18 2.18
N ASN A 180 0.61 11.32 0.95
CA ASN A 180 1.41 11.10 -0.26
C ASN A 180 2.68 11.96 -0.27
N SER A 181 3.82 11.31 -0.49
CA SER A 181 5.15 11.91 -0.47
C SER A 181 5.93 11.68 -1.77
N GLY A 182 5.27 11.20 -2.82
CA GLY A 182 5.82 11.18 -4.18
C GLY A 182 4.87 10.58 -5.22
N GLY A 183 5.39 10.22 -6.39
CA GLY A 183 4.61 9.56 -7.44
C GLY A 183 3.48 10.38 -8.06
N ARG A 184 2.64 9.70 -8.86
CA ARG A 184 1.54 10.30 -9.63
C ARG A 184 0.26 9.48 -9.47
N ILE A 185 -0.79 10.10 -8.96
CA ILE A 185 -2.12 9.52 -8.81
C ILE A 185 -3.08 10.22 -9.79
N VAL A 186 -3.80 9.45 -10.59
CA VAL A 186 -4.77 9.91 -11.57
C VAL A 186 -6.11 9.22 -11.31
N VAL A 187 -7.14 10.01 -11.03
CA VAL A 187 -8.53 9.55 -10.91
C VAL A 187 -9.31 10.15 -12.07
N LEU A 188 -9.85 9.30 -12.95
CA LEU A 188 -10.63 9.74 -14.11
C LEU A 188 -12.13 9.93 -13.77
N GLY A 189 -12.61 9.42 -12.65
CA GLY A 189 -13.91 9.78 -12.10
C GLY A 189 -13.79 10.89 -11.05
N SER A 190 -14.68 10.84 -10.08
CA SER A 190 -14.69 11.68 -8.88
C SER A 190 -13.92 11.03 -7.75
N CYS A 191 -13.49 11.82 -6.77
CA CYS A 191 -12.95 11.31 -5.51
C CYS A 191 -13.72 11.82 -4.29
N GLY A 192 -13.71 11.02 -3.21
CA GLY A 192 -14.36 11.37 -1.96
C GLY A 192 -13.65 12.48 -1.18
N GLU A 193 -14.09 12.67 0.06
CA GLU A 193 -13.53 13.67 0.98
C GLU A 193 -12.05 13.42 1.30
N ARG A 194 -11.34 14.49 1.64
CA ARG A 194 -9.98 14.47 2.19
C ARG A 194 -8.94 13.81 1.27
N ALA A 195 -9.17 13.85 -0.04
CA ALA A 195 -8.12 13.51 -1.00
C ALA A 195 -6.91 14.44 -0.82
N GLY A 196 -5.69 13.89 -0.82
CA GLY A 196 -4.46 14.63 -0.57
C GLY A 196 -4.30 15.16 0.87
N TRP A 197 -5.04 14.63 1.86
CA TRP A 197 -4.83 14.99 3.27
C TRP A 197 -3.39 14.67 3.69
N LEU A 198 -2.67 15.64 4.26
CA LEU A 198 -1.25 15.52 4.65
C LEU A 198 -0.32 15.21 3.46
N MET A 199 -0.67 15.62 2.24
CA MET A 199 0.22 15.48 1.09
C MET A 199 1.50 16.32 1.27
N HIS A 200 2.66 15.72 1.03
CA HIS A 200 3.98 16.34 1.16
C HIS A 200 4.62 16.60 -0.21
N SER A 201 4.41 15.71 -1.18
CA SER A 201 4.98 15.81 -2.54
C SER A 201 4.17 14.96 -3.54
N GLY A 202 4.57 14.92 -4.81
CA GLY A 202 3.90 14.18 -5.88
C GLY A 202 2.75 14.95 -6.55
N SER A 203 1.93 14.25 -7.32
CA SER A 203 0.77 14.85 -7.99
C SER A 203 -0.49 14.00 -7.86
N LEU A 204 -1.61 14.64 -7.53
CA LEU A 204 -2.95 14.09 -7.62
C LEU A 204 -3.75 14.83 -8.68
N TYR A 205 -4.24 14.10 -9.68
CA TYR A 205 -5.15 14.62 -10.70
C TYR A 205 -6.51 13.94 -10.57
N VAL A 206 -7.58 14.73 -10.58
CA VAL A 206 -8.97 14.26 -10.55
C VAL A 206 -9.70 14.86 -11.74
N ARG A 207 -10.26 14.04 -12.62
CA ARG A 207 -10.92 14.52 -13.84
C ARG A 207 -12.30 15.10 -13.58
N ALA A 208 -13.07 14.52 -12.67
CA ALA A 208 -14.40 15.01 -12.29
C ALA A 208 -14.31 15.80 -10.98
N ASP A 209 -15.27 15.61 -10.08
CA ASP A 209 -15.39 16.38 -8.85
C ASP A 209 -14.60 15.76 -7.70
N ALA A 210 -14.26 16.59 -6.72
CA ALA A 210 -13.64 16.17 -5.49
C ALA A 210 -14.46 16.60 -4.27
N GLY A 211 -14.51 15.72 -3.26
CA GLY A 211 -15.22 15.98 -2.02
C GLY A 211 -14.63 17.10 -1.16
N ASP A 212 -15.20 17.26 0.04
CA ASP A 212 -14.77 18.28 1.00
C ASP A 212 -13.33 18.02 1.51
N TYR A 213 -12.66 19.08 1.96
CA TYR A 213 -11.34 19.04 2.59
C TYR A 213 -10.21 18.49 1.70
N ILE A 214 -10.29 18.67 0.38
CA ILE A 214 -9.17 18.32 -0.50
C ILE A 214 -7.90 19.09 -0.09
N GLY A 215 -6.76 18.40 -0.02
CA GLY A 215 -5.49 19.00 0.38
C GLY A 215 -5.44 19.51 1.82
N LEU A 216 -6.29 19.01 2.72
CA LEU A 216 -6.26 19.35 4.15
C LEU A 216 -4.84 19.18 4.69
N LEU A 217 -4.30 20.21 5.36
CA LEU A 217 -2.97 20.16 5.98
C LEU A 217 -1.81 19.77 5.03
N MET A 218 -1.97 19.88 3.69
CA MET A 218 -0.88 19.56 2.77
C MET A 218 0.28 20.55 2.93
N SER A 219 1.51 20.05 2.80
CA SER A 219 2.74 20.83 2.93
C SER A 219 3.51 20.97 1.61
N GLY A 220 3.13 20.21 0.58
CA GLY A 220 3.72 20.28 -0.75
C GLY A 220 3.00 19.40 -1.76
N GLY A 221 3.53 19.35 -2.99
CA GLY A 221 2.91 18.63 -4.11
C GLY A 221 1.86 19.44 -4.87
N ARG A 222 1.21 18.79 -5.85
CA ARG A 222 0.22 19.40 -6.73
C ARG A 222 -1.07 18.59 -6.74
N ILE A 223 -2.20 19.26 -6.50
CA ILE A 223 -3.53 18.70 -6.67
C ILE A 223 -4.24 19.49 -7.78
N ARG A 224 -4.70 18.80 -8.83
CA ARG A 224 -5.50 19.40 -9.91
C ARG A 224 -6.82 18.66 -10.04
N VAL A 225 -7.92 19.37 -9.87
CA VAL A 225 -9.29 18.87 -10.04
C VAL A 225 -9.86 19.56 -11.28
N ARG A 226 -10.39 18.81 -12.25
CA ARG A 226 -11.03 19.43 -13.43
C ARG A 226 -12.50 19.76 -13.21
N GLY A 227 -13.16 19.10 -12.26
CA GLY A 227 -14.48 19.50 -11.76
C GLY A 227 -14.38 20.48 -10.58
N ARG A 228 -15.43 20.47 -9.76
CA ARG A 228 -15.52 21.27 -8.54
C ARG A 228 -14.87 20.54 -7.37
N ALA A 229 -14.15 21.30 -6.54
CA ALA A 229 -13.73 20.85 -5.22
C ALA A 229 -14.73 21.30 -4.14
N GLY A 230 -14.99 20.44 -3.15
CA GLY A 230 -15.92 20.69 -2.07
C GLY A 230 -15.51 21.82 -1.11
N ARG A 231 -16.13 21.86 0.06
CA ARG A 231 -15.86 22.84 1.12
C ARG A 231 -14.42 22.70 1.60
N ARG A 232 -13.83 23.80 2.08
CA ARG A 232 -12.55 23.77 2.80
C ARG A 232 -11.41 23.14 2.00
N ALA A 233 -11.41 23.34 0.69
CA ALA A 233 -10.27 23.00 -0.16
C ALA A 233 -9.02 23.76 0.32
N GLY A 234 -7.90 23.06 0.48
CA GLY A 234 -6.64 23.63 0.97
C GLY A 234 -6.67 24.07 2.44
N TRP A 235 -7.67 23.64 3.22
CA TRP A 235 -7.81 24.10 4.60
C TRP A 235 -6.56 23.78 5.43
N ARG A 236 -5.99 24.81 6.07
CA ARG A 236 -4.74 24.74 6.85
C ARG A 236 -3.54 24.19 6.05
N LYS A 237 -3.53 24.27 4.72
CA LYS A 237 -2.35 23.90 3.94
C LYS A 237 -1.17 24.83 4.28
N ARG A 238 0.05 24.29 4.25
CA ARG A 238 1.31 24.98 4.51
C ARG A 238 2.16 25.17 3.25
N GLY A 239 1.82 24.50 2.16
CA GLY A 239 2.54 24.58 0.89
C GLY A 239 1.88 23.73 -0.20
N GLY A 240 2.48 23.74 -1.40
CA GLY A 240 1.96 23.09 -2.60
C GLY A 240 0.82 23.88 -3.28
N SER A 241 0.33 23.36 -4.40
CA SER A 241 -0.67 24.03 -5.25
C SER A 241 -1.95 23.19 -5.38
N ILE A 242 -3.11 23.83 -5.30
CA ILE A 242 -4.41 23.20 -5.56
C ILE A 242 -5.14 24.04 -6.61
N SER A 243 -5.57 23.39 -7.70
CA SER A 243 -6.40 24.05 -8.71
C SER A 243 -7.71 23.30 -8.99
N ALA A 244 -8.81 24.02 -9.21
CA ALA A 244 -10.12 23.48 -9.58
C ALA A 244 -10.94 24.45 -10.44
N THR A 245 -11.97 23.97 -11.16
CA THR A 245 -12.89 24.89 -11.88
C THR A 245 -13.80 25.68 -10.94
N GLY A 246 -13.95 25.22 -9.71
CA GLY A 246 -14.66 25.94 -8.65
C GLY A 246 -14.48 25.29 -7.30
N PHE A 247 -14.77 26.05 -6.25
CA PHE A 247 -14.58 25.63 -4.86
C PHE A 247 -15.88 25.75 -4.03
N GLY A 248 -15.98 24.93 -2.99
CA GLY A 248 -16.98 25.10 -1.95
C GLY A 248 -16.63 26.25 -0.99
N PRO A 249 -17.55 26.59 -0.08
CA PRO A 249 -17.30 27.54 1.00
C PRO A 249 -16.01 27.27 1.78
N GLU A 250 -15.40 28.33 2.32
CA GLU A 250 -14.23 28.27 3.19
C GLU A 250 -12.98 27.64 2.54
N ALA A 251 -12.85 27.70 1.22
CA ALA A 251 -11.60 27.35 0.54
C ALA A 251 -10.46 28.28 0.96
N ALA A 252 -9.23 27.77 0.97
CA ALA A 252 -8.06 28.59 1.28
C ALA A 252 -7.87 29.70 0.23
N GLU A 253 -7.36 30.85 0.66
CA GLU A 253 -7.28 32.06 -0.17
C GLU A 253 -6.37 31.90 -1.40
N ASP A 254 -5.40 30.98 -1.34
CA ASP A 254 -4.40 30.75 -2.38
C ASP A 254 -4.62 29.43 -3.15
N VAL A 255 -5.86 28.97 -3.23
CA VAL A 255 -6.27 27.97 -4.23
C VAL A 255 -6.54 28.64 -5.58
N GLU A 256 -6.25 27.93 -6.67
CA GLU A 256 -6.26 28.50 -8.02
C GLU A 256 -7.50 28.05 -8.81
N LEU A 257 -8.15 28.99 -9.51
CA LEU A 257 -9.17 28.64 -10.49
C LEU A 257 -8.51 28.15 -11.79
N ASP A 258 -8.91 26.98 -12.25
CA ASP A 258 -8.45 26.36 -13.50
C ASP A 258 -9.57 26.46 -14.54
N MET A 259 -9.43 27.36 -15.51
CA MET A 259 -10.47 27.66 -16.51
C MET A 259 -10.35 26.80 -17.80
N GLY A 260 -9.40 25.86 -17.88
CA GLY A 260 -9.24 24.94 -19.03
C GLY A 260 -7.82 24.42 -19.25
#